data_AF-A0A517QED4-F1
#
_entry.id   AF-A0A517QED4-F1
#
_cell.length_a   1.000
_cell.length_b   1.000
_cell.length_c   1.000
_cell.angle_alpha   90.00
_cell.angle_beta   90.00
_cell.angle_gamma   90.00
#
_symmetry.space_group_name_H-M   'P 1'
#
loop_
_entity.id
_entity.type
_entity.pdbx_description
1 polymer ?
#
loop_
_entity_poly.entity_id
_entity_poly.type
_entity_poly.pdbx_seq_one_letter_code
_entity_poly.pdbx_strand_id
1 'polypeptide(L)'
;MSTLTVTRESGCADKMRKYSILVDGVSIGSIGEGETLHSEIDPQKHRVEARIDFCGSRTLEIDGSHDQSLTVRSGLPSWHGAHSLYKVFIDRKSYLELEVNNEN
;
A
#
# COMPACT_ATOMS: atom_id res chain seq x y z
N MET A 1 17.91 8.51 -9.53
CA MET A 1 16.89 8.83 -8.53
C MET A 1 15.60 8.98 -9.30
N SER A 2 14.66 8.08 -9.05
CA SER A 2 13.30 8.15 -9.60
C SER A 2 12.32 8.35 -8.46
N THR A 3 11.15 8.89 -8.78
CA THR A 3 10.14 9.23 -7.78
C THR A 3 9.14 8.09 -7.67
N LEU A 4 9.03 7.51 -6.48
CA LEU A 4 7.96 6.62 -6.10
C LEU A 4 6.82 7.43 -5.47
N THR A 5 5.69 7.45 -6.14
CA THR A 5 4.45 8.06 -5.64
C THR A 5 3.50 6.97 -5.21
N VAL A 6 3.10 6.96 -3.94
CA VAL A 6 2.17 5.98 -3.39
C VAL A 6 0.94 6.70 -2.84
N THR A 7 -0.22 6.45 -3.44
CA THR A 7 -1.49 7.06 -3.05
C THR A 7 -2.41 6.04 -2.43
N ARG A 8 -3.04 6.38 -1.31
CA ARG A 8 -4.09 5.54 -0.73
C ARG A 8 -5.46 5.93 -1.27
N GLU A 9 -6.17 4.96 -1.82
CA GLU A 9 -7.57 5.14 -2.24
C GLU A 9 -8.46 5.45 -1.03
N SER A 10 -9.41 6.37 -1.20
CA SER A 10 -10.39 6.73 -0.17
C SER A 10 -11.42 5.60 0.00
N GLY A 11 -11.61 5.16 1.24
CA GLY A 11 -12.49 4.04 1.56
C GLY A 11 -13.07 4.15 2.96
N CYS A 12 -14.19 3.46 3.19
CA CYS A 12 -14.84 3.44 4.51
C CYS A 12 -14.06 2.57 5.53
N ALA A 13 -13.30 1.59 5.05
CA ALA A 13 -12.46 0.74 5.87
C ALA A 13 -11.18 1.47 6.32
N ASP A 14 -10.79 1.25 7.58
CA ASP A 14 -9.49 1.67 8.13
C ASP A 14 -9.23 3.19 8.09
N LYS A 15 -10.27 4.05 8.05
CA LYS A 15 -10.11 5.53 7.97
C LYS A 15 -9.17 6.12 9.02
N MET A 16 -9.25 5.61 10.26
CA MET A 16 -8.40 6.08 11.36
C MET A 16 -7.01 5.43 11.40
N ARG A 17 -6.74 4.43 10.56
CA ARG A 17 -5.48 3.68 10.55
C ARG A 17 -4.63 4.13 9.39
N LYS A 18 -3.32 4.22 9.61
CA LYS A 18 -2.34 4.55 8.57
C LYS A 18 -1.75 3.27 7.99
N TYR A 19 -1.49 3.26 6.69
CA TYR A 19 -0.79 2.16 6.03
C TYR A 19 0.68 2.52 5.94
N SER A 20 1.56 1.69 6.49
CA SER A 20 3.00 1.84 6.36
C SER A 20 3.44 1.29 5.01
N ILE A 21 4.25 2.06 4.29
CA ILE A 21 4.83 1.64 3.01
C ILE A 21 6.26 1.22 3.25
N LEU A 22 6.61 0.01 2.82
CA LEU A 22 7.94 -0.54 2.93
C LEU A 22 8.51 -0.76 1.53
N VAL A 23 9.78 -0.38 1.36
CA VAL A 23 10.59 -0.62 0.16
C VAL A 23 11.76 -1.49 0.59
N ASP A 24 11.91 -2.66 -0.04
CA ASP A 24 12.89 -3.68 0.31
C ASP A 24 12.88 -4.08 1.80
N GLY A 25 11.69 -4.04 2.41
CA GLY A 25 11.49 -4.33 3.82
C GLY A 25 11.80 -3.17 4.78
N VAL A 26 12.18 -1.99 4.26
CA VAL A 26 12.43 -0.77 5.05
C VAL A 26 11.22 0.16 4.94
N SER A 27 10.64 0.55 6.08
CA SER A 27 9.51 1.49 6.12
C SER A 27 9.95 2.90 5.70
N ILE A 28 9.45 3.38 4.56
CA ILE A 28 9.74 4.72 4.02
C ILE A 28 8.77 5.79 4.54
N GLY A 29 7.61 5.38 5.05
CA GLY A 29 6.60 6.31 5.54
C GLY A 29 5.28 5.63 5.84
N SER A 30 4.26 6.42 6.19
CA SER A 30 2.91 5.94 6.40
C SER A 30 1.89 6.91 5.82
N ILE A 31 0.86 6.36 5.16
CA ILE A 31 -0.20 7.12 4.48
C ILE A 31 -1.57 6.89 5.11
N GLY A 32 -2.26 7.98 5.43
CA GLY A 32 -3.65 8.05 5.81
C GLY A 32 -4.60 8.00 4.61
N GLU A 33 -5.90 8.03 4.87
CA GLU A 33 -6.93 8.01 3.83
C GLU A 33 -6.78 9.20 2.88
N GLY A 34 -6.69 8.94 1.57
CA GLY A 34 -6.52 9.97 0.55
C GLY A 34 -5.17 10.68 0.56
N GLU A 35 -4.23 10.25 1.41
CA GLU A 35 -2.88 10.79 1.44
C GLU A 35 -2.00 10.14 0.36
N THR A 36 -1.04 10.91 -0.11
CA THR A 36 -0.01 10.49 -1.05
C THR A 36 1.37 10.66 -0.41
N LEU A 37 2.19 9.62 -0.50
CA LEU A 37 3.59 9.64 -0.10
C LEU A 37 4.47 9.69 -1.35
N HIS A 38 5.43 10.62 -1.34
CA HIS A 38 6.47 10.70 -2.35
C HIS A 38 7.80 10.30 -1.71
N SER A 39 8.54 9.41 -2.37
CA SER A 39 9.84 8.96 -1.91
C SER A 39 10.77 8.79 -3.11
N GLU A 40 12.03 9.19 -2.95
CA GLU A 40 13.06 8.94 -3.95
C GLU A 40 13.57 7.51 -3.81
N ILE A 41 13.62 6.78 -4.92
CA ILE A 41 14.15 5.43 -4.99
C ILE A 41 15.33 5.37 -5.97
N ASP A 42 16.22 4.42 -5.72
CA ASP A 42 17.36 4.17 -6.57
C ASP A 42 16.93 3.55 -7.91
N PRO A 43 17.73 3.71 -8.98
CA PRO A 43 17.46 3.11 -10.28
C PRO A 43 17.79 1.61 -10.30
N GLN A 44 17.11 0.86 -9.45
CA GLN A 44 17.20 -0.60 -9.35
C GLN A 44 15.81 -1.20 -9.14
N LYS A 45 15.71 -2.53 -9.20
CA LYS A 45 14.46 -3.21 -8.89
C LYS A 45 14.23 -3.16 -7.39
N HIS A 46 13.04 -2.70 -7.02
CA HIS A 46 12.64 -2.55 -5.63
C HIS A 46 11.39 -3.38 -5.35
N ARG A 47 11.29 -3.87 -4.12
CA ARG A 47 10.16 -4.66 -3.63
C ARG A 47 9.31 -3.78 -2.72
N VAL A 48 8.13 -3.39 -3.17
CA VAL A 48 7.22 -2.56 -2.38
C VAL A 48 6.16 -3.42 -1.71
N GLU A 49 5.92 -3.17 -0.43
CA GLU A 49 4.81 -3.76 0.32
C GLU A 49 4.12 -2.70 1.19
N ALA A 50 2.80 -2.79 1.30
CA ALA A 50 2.02 -1.99 2.23
C ALA A 50 1.70 -2.84 3.46
N ARG A 51 1.76 -2.25 4.65
CA ARG A 51 1.42 -2.90 5.91
C ARG A 51 0.49 -2.07 6.76
N ILE A 52 -0.30 -2.77 7.57
CA ILE A 52 -1.16 -2.20 8.60
C ILE A 52 -1.21 -3.18 9.77
N ASP A 53 -0.73 -2.74 10.94
CA ASP A 53 -0.60 -3.57 12.15
C ASP A 53 0.13 -4.90 11.87
N PHE A 54 -0.61 -6.02 11.83
CA PHE A 54 -0.11 -7.37 11.56
C PHE A 54 -0.47 -7.90 10.16
N CYS A 55 -1.14 -7.08 9.36
CA CYS A 55 -1.56 -7.38 8.00
C CYS A 55 -0.73 -6.57 7.00
N GLY A 56 -0.77 -6.98 5.74
CA GLY A 56 -0.15 -6.27 4.65
C GLY A 56 -0.66 -6.71 3.29
N SER A 57 -0.01 -6.17 2.27
CA SER A 57 -0.22 -6.52 0.89
C SER A 57 0.72 -7.63 0.45
N ARG A 58 0.47 -8.12 -0.76
CA ARG A 58 1.49 -8.84 -1.51
C ARG A 58 2.61 -7.88 -1.87
N THR A 59 3.82 -8.43 -1.95
CA THR A 59 5.00 -7.70 -2.42
C THR A 59 4.86 -7.46 -3.92
N LEU A 60 5.04 -6.23 -4.34
CA LEU A 60 5.02 -5.78 -5.72
C LEU A 60 6.43 -5.38 -6.14
N GLU A 61 6.91 -5.91 -7.26
CA GLU A 61 8.22 -5.56 -7.79
C GLU A 61 8.07 -4.41 -8.77
N ILE A 62 8.79 -3.31 -8.52
CA ILE A 62 8.80 -2.13 -9.38
C ILE A 62 10.21 -1.89 -9.92
N ASP A 63 10.29 -1.25 -11.07
CA ASP A 63 11.54 -0.82 -11.66
C ASP A 63 11.79 0.66 -11.33
N GLY A 64 12.78 0.92 -10.47
CA GLY A 64 13.18 2.27 -10.11
C GLY A 64 13.92 3.03 -11.22
N SER A 65 14.09 2.46 -12.42
CA SER A 65 14.66 3.16 -13.58
C SER A 65 13.76 4.30 -14.07
N HIS A 66 12.47 4.29 -13.72
CA HIS A 66 11.48 5.29 -14.09
C HIS A 66 10.64 5.68 -12.87
N ASP A 67 9.95 6.82 -12.96
CA ASP A 67 8.98 7.22 -11.94
C ASP A 67 7.83 6.20 -11.88
N GLN A 68 7.43 5.83 -10.67
CA GLN A 68 6.44 4.80 -10.42
C GLN A 68 5.30 5.38 -9.59
N SER A 69 4.07 5.11 -10.02
CA SER A 69 2.85 5.51 -9.31
C SER A 69 2.12 4.25 -8.85
N LEU A 70 1.90 4.14 -7.55
CA LEU A 70 1.22 3.01 -6.92
C LEU A 70 -0.04 3.48 -6.21
N THR A 71 -1.11 2.69 -6.33
CA THR A 71 -2.32 2.86 -5.53
C THR A 71 -2.42 1.74 -4.51
N VAL A 72 -2.71 2.11 -3.26
CA VAL A 72 -3.01 1.16 -2.18
C VAL A 72 -4.50 1.21 -1.87
N ARG A 73 -5.17 0.06 -1.94
CA ARG A 73 -6.58 -0.08 -1.55
C ARG A 73 -6.78 -1.16 -0.49
N SER A 74 -7.86 -1.01 0.28
CA SER A 74 -8.29 -2.06 1.22
C SER A 74 -9.02 -3.15 0.45
N GLY A 75 -8.65 -4.42 0.63
CA GLY A 75 -9.36 -5.56 0.04
C GLY A 75 -10.70 -5.88 0.73
N LEU A 76 -11.16 -5.03 1.65
CA LEU A 76 -12.40 -5.23 2.38
C LEU A 76 -13.62 -4.72 1.62
N PRO A 77 -14.71 -5.51 1.53
CA PRO A 77 -15.94 -5.05 0.92
C PRO A 77 -16.60 -3.94 1.76
N SER A 78 -16.87 -2.82 1.10
CA SER A 78 -17.33 -1.55 1.69
C SER A 78 -18.71 -1.59 2.38
N TRP A 79 -19.42 -2.74 2.40
CA TRP A 79 -20.86 -2.80 2.73
C TRP A 79 -21.24 -3.50 4.05
N HIS A 80 -20.36 -4.23 4.74
CA HIS A 80 -20.74 -4.88 6.01
C HIS A 80 -20.02 -4.27 7.21
N GLY A 81 -20.71 -3.32 7.84
CA GLY A 81 -20.32 -2.72 9.11
C GLY A 81 -20.04 -3.77 10.19
N ALA A 82 -19.00 -3.49 10.98
CA ALA A 82 -18.66 -4.14 12.24
C ALA A 82 -18.16 -5.60 12.24
N HIS A 83 -18.09 -6.34 11.12
CA HIS A 83 -17.55 -7.72 11.12
C HIS A 83 -16.17 -7.87 10.43
N SER A 84 -15.36 -6.82 10.41
CA SER A 84 -14.04 -6.81 9.76
C SER A 84 -12.87 -7.33 10.62
N LEU A 85 -12.97 -7.25 11.95
CA LEU A 85 -11.84 -7.57 12.84
C LEU A 85 -11.45 -9.07 12.85
N TYR A 86 -12.36 -9.98 12.50
CA TYR A 86 -12.09 -11.42 12.60
C TYR A 86 -11.22 -11.96 11.45
N LYS A 87 -11.17 -11.26 10.31
CA LYS A 87 -10.34 -11.66 9.14
C LYS A 87 -8.87 -11.29 9.28
N VAL A 88 -8.52 -10.40 10.22
CA VAL A 88 -7.14 -10.03 10.60
C VAL A 88 -6.30 -11.27 10.97
N PHE A 89 -6.95 -12.33 11.48
CA PHE A 89 -6.25 -13.54 11.90
C PHE A 89 -6.09 -14.60 10.78
N ILE A 90 -6.85 -14.53 9.68
CA ILE A 90 -6.95 -15.63 8.71
C ILE A 90 -6.13 -15.40 7.44
N ASP A 91 -6.12 -14.19 6.87
CA ASP A 91 -5.33 -13.89 5.66
C ASP A 91 -4.62 -12.53 5.77
N ARG A 92 -3.42 -12.57 6.36
CA ARG A 92 -2.63 -11.38 6.68
C ARG A 92 -1.94 -10.75 5.46
N LYS A 93 -1.82 -11.45 4.34
CA LYS A 93 -1.03 -11.00 3.17
C LYS A 93 -1.87 -10.46 2.01
N SER A 94 -3.18 -10.68 2.02
CA SER A 94 -4.10 -10.15 1.01
C SER A 94 -5.13 -9.18 1.59
N TYR A 95 -4.80 -8.55 2.72
CA TYR A 95 -5.67 -7.52 3.31
C TYR A 95 -5.58 -6.20 2.55
N LEU A 96 -4.38 -5.85 2.08
CA LEU A 96 -4.13 -4.68 1.24
C LEU A 96 -3.81 -5.12 -0.18
N GLU A 97 -4.27 -4.34 -1.15
CA GLU A 97 -3.94 -4.54 -2.55
C GLU A 97 -3.10 -3.36 -3.04
N LEU A 98 -1.99 -3.67 -3.69
CA LEU A 98 -1.10 -2.73 -4.36
C LEU A 98 -1.28 -2.88 -5.86
N GLU A 99 -1.56 -1.77 -6.53
CA GLU A 99 -1.73 -1.71 -7.98
C GLU A 99 -0.81 -0.65 -8.56
N VAL A 100 -0.14 -0.97 -9.67
CA VAL A 100 0.67 0.01 -10.42
C VAL A 100 -0.27 0.81 -11.29
N ASN A 101 -0.30 2.13 -11.11
CA ASN A 101 -0.97 3.03 -12.03
C ASN A 101 -0.05 3.22 -13.23
N ASN A 102 -0.20 2.37 -14.25
CA ASN A 102 0.35 2.67 -15.56
C ASN A 102 -0.56 3.74 -16.18
N GLU A 103 -0.16 5.01 -16.07
CA GLU A 103 -0.75 6.05 -16.92
C GLU A 103 -0.38 5.70 -18.37
N ASN A 104 -1.38 5.27 -19.14
CA ASN A 104 -1.27 4.81 -20.53
C ASN A 104 -1.41 5.96 -21.51
#